data_AF-A0A1Q8JXQ9-F1
#
_entry.id   AF-A0A1Q8JXQ9-F1
#
_cell.length_a   1.000
_cell.length_b   1.000
_cell.length_c   1.000
_cell.angle_alpha   90.00
_cell.angle_beta   90.00
_cell.angle_gamma   90.00
#
_symmetry.space_group_name_H-M   'P 1'
#
loop_
_entity.id
_entity.type
_entity.pdbx_description
1 polymer ?
#
loop_
_entity_poly.entity_id
_entity_poly.type
_entity_poly.pdbx_seq_one_letter_code
_entity_poly.pdbx_strand_id
1 'polypeptide(L)'
;MDVTPLQQVTLCRLVAGTITAETASRRALRWLRRYGLVDADHRVTDEGRAYLQWLQQERRRRAANAARERPHRSGNPDPAAGMREAIRRWKRGDRDG
;
A
#
# COMPACT_ATOMS: atom_id res chain seq x y z
N MET A 1 -11.99 13.64 -2.69
CA MET A 1 -11.90 13.31 -4.13
C MET A 1 -10.81 12.26 -4.28
N ASP A 2 -11.13 11.09 -4.86
CA ASP A 2 -10.19 9.96 -4.87
C ASP A 2 -9.38 9.89 -6.17
N VAL A 3 -8.07 10.04 -6.02
CA VAL A 3 -7.11 9.84 -7.11
C VAL A 3 -6.86 8.35 -7.26
N THR A 4 -7.09 7.82 -8.45
CA THR A 4 -6.90 6.39 -8.72
C THR A 4 -5.41 6.00 -8.59
N PRO A 5 -5.10 4.74 -8.27
CA PRO A 5 -3.71 4.27 -8.22
C PRO A 5 -2.92 4.55 -9.51
N LEU A 6 -3.58 4.43 -10.67
CA LEU A 6 -2.95 4.70 -11.98
C LEU A 6 -2.52 6.17 -12.11
N GLN A 7 -3.38 7.10 -11.69
CA GLN A 7 -3.08 8.54 -11.73
C GLN A 7 -1.95 8.90 -10.77
N GLN A 8 -1.95 8.32 -9.56
CA GLN A 8 -0.86 8.50 -8.58
C GLN A 8 0.48 8.00 -9.14
N VAL A 9 0.50 6.79 -9.70
CA VAL A 9 1.72 6.20 -10.29
C VAL A 9 2.21 7.02 -11.47
N THR A 10 1.30 7.51 -12.32
CA THR A 10 1.67 8.36 -13.46
C THR A 10 2.31 9.66 -12.99
N LEU A 11 1.74 10.34 -11.99
CA LEU A 11 2.31 11.55 -11.41
C LEU A 11 3.68 11.30 -10.77
N CYS A 12 3.83 10.22 -9.99
CA CYS A 12 5.11 9.83 -9.42
C CYS A 12 6.18 9.59 -10.49
N ARG A 13 5.83 8.88 -11.57
CA ARG A 13 6.76 8.54 -12.65
C ARG A 13 7.19 9.75 -13.46
N LEU A 14 6.30 10.71 -13.66
CA LEU A 14 6.62 12.01 -14.29
C LEU A 14 7.59 12.81 -13.42
N VAL A 15 7.37 12.91 -12.10
CA VAL A 15 8.30 13.59 -11.18
C VAL A 15 9.65 12.91 -11.14
N ALA A 16 9.69 11.57 -11.18
CA ALA A 16 10.92 10.80 -11.21
C ALA A 16 11.64 10.86 -12.58
N GLY A 17 11.04 11.47 -13.61
CA GLY A 17 11.60 11.51 -14.97
C GLY A 17 11.64 10.15 -15.68
N THR A 18 11.03 9.11 -15.10
CA THR A 18 11.01 7.75 -15.65
C THR A 18 10.07 7.60 -16.84
N ILE A 19 9.09 8.50 -16.97
CA ILE A 19 8.21 8.61 -18.12
C ILE A 19 8.05 10.08 -18.50
N THR A 20 7.68 10.31 -19.75
CA THR A 20 7.35 11.62 -20.32
C THR A 20 5.85 11.74 -20.52
N ALA A 21 5.39 12.95 -20.85
CA ALA A 21 4.00 13.17 -21.25
C ALA A 21 3.58 12.34 -22.48
N GLU A 22 4.51 12.05 -23.38
CA GLU A 22 4.25 11.27 -24.60
C GLU A 22 4.01 9.79 -24.30
N THR A 23 4.69 9.27 -23.27
CA THR A 23 4.63 7.85 -22.87
C THR A 23 3.60 7.60 -21.78
N ALA A 24 3.15 8.64 -21.09
CA ALA A 24 2.12 8.57 -20.06
C ALA A 24 0.72 8.34 -20.64
N SER A 25 -0.16 7.75 -19.83
CA SER A 25 -1.57 7.57 -20.22
C SER A 25 -2.25 8.93 -20.42
N ARG A 26 -2.75 9.19 -21.63
CA ARG A 26 -3.50 10.42 -21.97
C ARG A 26 -4.69 10.67 -21.03
N ARG A 27 -5.37 9.61 -20.58
CA ARG A 27 -6.49 9.71 -19.63
C ARG A 27 -6.02 10.17 -18.25
N ALA A 28 -4.88 9.67 -17.78
CA ALA A 28 -4.27 10.11 -16.54
C ALA A 28 -3.80 11.57 -16.64
N LEU A 29 -3.11 11.95 -17.72
CA LEU A 29 -2.65 13.33 -17.95
C LEU A 29 -3.80 14.34 -18.00
N ARG A 30 -4.88 14.03 -18.72
CA ARG A 30 -6.07 14.91 -18.78
C ARG A 30 -6.66 15.14 -17.39
N TRP A 31 -6.69 14.10 -16.57
CA TRP A 31 -7.16 14.20 -15.19
C TRP A 31 -6.20 15.04 -14.34
N LEU A 32 -4.89 14.74 -14.38
CA LEU A 32 -3.88 15.49 -13.61
C LEU A 32 -3.90 16.98 -13.95
N ARG A 33 -4.07 17.32 -15.23
CA ARG A 33 -4.24 18.70 -15.70
C ARG A 33 -5.53 19.35 -15.20
N ARG A 34 -6.66 18.62 -15.23
CA ARG A 34 -7.95 19.11 -14.72
C ARG A 34 -7.87 19.53 -13.25
N TYR A 35 -7.00 18.89 -12.47
CA TYR A 35 -6.79 19.17 -11.06
C TYR A 35 -5.57 20.02 -10.76
N GLY A 36 -4.93 20.61 -11.78
CA GLY A 36 -3.80 21.51 -11.60
C GLY A 36 -2.55 20.83 -11.02
N LEU A 37 -2.46 19.50 -11.05
CA LEU A 37 -1.26 18.76 -10.61
C LEU A 37 -0.18 18.74 -11.70
N VAL A 38 -0.58 19.09 -12.91
CA VAL A 38 0.23 19.13 -14.13
C VAL A 38 -0.26 20.31 -14.98
N ASP A 39 0.64 21.03 -15.63
CA ASP A 39 0.31 22.20 -16.44
C ASP A 39 -0.13 21.85 -17.89
N ALA A 40 -0.27 22.88 -18.73
CA ALA A 40 -0.65 22.73 -20.14
C ALA A 40 0.40 21.97 -20.96
N ASP A 41 1.68 22.10 -20.60
CA ASP A 41 2.85 21.46 -21.22
C ASP A 41 3.17 20.09 -20.60
N HIS A 42 2.26 19.59 -19.77
CA HIS A 42 2.38 18.32 -19.07
C HIS A 42 3.55 18.25 -18.06
N ARG A 43 4.03 19.40 -17.58
CA ARG A 43 5.01 19.49 -16.49
C ARG A 43 4.32 19.46 -15.14
N VAL A 44 4.95 18.81 -14.18
CA VAL A 44 4.40 18.69 -12.83
C VAL A 44 4.49 20.02 -12.11
N THR A 45 3.36 20.50 -11.59
CA THR A 45 3.24 21.75 -10.83
C THR A 45 3.70 21.57 -9.38
N ASP A 46 3.81 22.68 -8.66
CA ASP A 46 4.13 22.65 -7.22
C ASP A 46 3.01 21.99 -6.41
N GLU A 47 1.75 22.18 -6.79
CA GLU A 47 0.60 21.48 -6.21
C GLU A 47 0.70 19.97 -6.44
N GLY A 48 1.14 19.55 -7.63
CA GLY A 48 1.42 18.15 -7.95
C GLY A 48 2.48 17.55 -7.03
N ARG A 49 3.56 18.29 -6.76
CA ARG A 49 4.63 17.87 -5.85
C ARG A 49 4.14 17.82 -4.39
N ALA A 50 3.42 18.84 -3.95
CA ALA A 50 2.83 18.89 -2.61
C ALA A 50 1.85 17.74 -2.38
N TYR A 51 1.02 17.42 -3.38
CA TYR A 51 0.11 16.28 -3.34
C TYR A 51 0.86 14.95 -3.15
N LEU A 52 1.99 14.74 -3.84
CA LEU A 52 2.80 13.55 -3.66
C LEU A 52 3.43 13.47 -2.26
N GLN A 53 3.90 14.58 -1.71
CA GLN A 53 4.43 14.63 -0.34
C GLN A 53 3.35 14.27 0.69
N TRP A 54 2.16 14.85 0.55
CA TRP A 54 1.01 14.52 1.37
C TRP A 54 0.66 13.03 1.27
N LEU A 55 0.61 12.48 0.06
CA LEU A 55 0.31 11.06 -0.18
C LEU A 55 1.35 10.14 0.47
N GLN A 56 2.63 10.50 0.42
CA GLN A 56 3.70 9.75 1.08
C GLN A 56 3.57 9.81 2.60
N GLN A 57 3.22 10.97 3.16
CA GLN A 57 2.99 11.14 4.59
C GLN A 57 1.78 10.32 5.06
N GLU A 58 0.69 10.33 4.30
CA GLU A 58 -0.51 9.55 4.58
C GLU A 58 -0.23 8.04 4.56
N ARG A 59 0.55 7.57 3.58
CA ARG A 59 1.03 6.18 3.55
C ARG A 59 1.85 5.80 4.77
N ARG A 60 2.75 6.68 5.22
CA ARG A 60 3.54 6.47 6.45
C ARG A 60 2.64 6.41 7.69
N ARG A 61 1.64 7.29 7.78
CA ARG A 61 0.67 7.29 8.89
C ARG A 61 -0.12 5.98 8.94
N ARG A 62 -0.62 5.50 7.79
CA ARG A 62 -1.32 4.21 7.71
C ARG A 62 -0.43 3.03 8.08
N ALA A 63 0.82 3.02 7.60
CA ALA A 63 1.78 1.97 7.98
C ALA A 63 2.10 2.01 9.49
N ALA A 64 2.25 3.19 10.07
CA ALA A 64 2.46 3.36 11.52
C ALA A 64 1.23 2.91 12.33
N ASN A 65 0.01 3.20 11.87
CA ASN A 65 -1.22 2.74 12.50
C ASN A 65 -1.36 1.21 12.40
N ALA A 66 -1.12 0.62 11.23
CA ALA A 66 -1.12 -0.83 11.05
C ALA A 66 -0.04 -1.53 11.91
N ALA A 67 1.11 -0.88 12.13
CA ALA A 67 2.14 -1.36 13.05
C ALA A 67 1.72 -1.22 14.52
N ARG A 68 1.01 -0.15 14.88
CA ARG A 68 0.46 0.08 16.23
C ARG A 68 -0.75 -0.79 16.57
N GLU A 69 -1.51 -1.23 15.57
CA GLU A 69 -2.59 -2.22 15.68
C GLU A 69 -2.05 -3.66 15.72
N ARG A 70 -0.73 -3.86 15.64
CA ARG A 70 -0.05 -5.13 15.91
C ARG A 70 0.53 -5.27 17.33
N PRO A 71 -0.17 -4.99 18.44
CA PRO A 71 0.14 -5.67 19.69
C PRO A 71 -0.66 -7.00 19.71
N HIS A 72 -0.03 -8.10 20.09
CA HIS A 72 -0.65 -9.41 20.41
C HIS A 72 -0.85 -10.48 19.32
N ARG A 73 -0.09 -10.49 18.21
CA ARG A 73 0.08 -11.73 17.41
C ARG A 73 1.44 -12.39 17.58
N SER A 74 2.10 -12.16 18.72
CA SER A 74 3.28 -12.92 19.16
C SER A 74 2.92 -14.15 20.01
N GLY A 75 1.66 -14.59 19.95
CA GLY A 75 1.18 -15.75 20.69
C GLY A 75 -0.03 -16.37 20.01
N ASN A 76 0.00 -16.53 18.69
CA ASN A 76 -0.91 -17.49 18.06
C ASN A 76 -0.18 -18.84 18.17
N PRO A 77 -0.49 -19.70 19.17
CA PRO A 77 -0.04 -21.07 19.08
C PRO A 77 -0.53 -21.58 17.73
N ASP A 78 0.40 -22.09 16.92
CA ASP A 78 0.06 -22.71 15.65
C ASP A 78 -1.15 -23.63 15.90
N PRO A 79 -2.33 -23.38 15.30
CA PRO A 79 -3.50 -24.22 15.54
C PRO A 79 -3.22 -25.68 15.15
N ALA A 80 -2.23 -25.92 14.29
CA ALA A 80 -1.73 -27.25 13.99
C ALA A 80 -0.85 -27.85 15.12
N ALA A 81 -0.26 -27.06 16.01
CA ALA A 81 0.51 -27.57 17.15
C ALA A 81 -0.37 -28.33 18.13
N GLY A 82 -1.54 -27.78 18.51
CA GLY A 82 -2.50 -28.48 19.36
C GLY A 82 -3.03 -29.75 18.71
N MET A 83 -3.29 -29.72 17.41
CA MET A 83 -3.75 -30.89 16.64
C MET A 83 -2.66 -31.97 16.53
N ARG A 84 -1.39 -31.58 16.33
CA ARG A 84 -0.24 -32.48 16.28
C ARG A 84 0.04 -33.13 17.63
N GLU A 85 -0.16 -32.40 18.74
CA GLU A 85 -0.06 -32.96 20.08
C GLU A 85 -1.20 -33.93 20.40
N ALA A 86 -2.44 -33.60 20.03
CA ALA A 86 -3.58 -34.50 20.18
C ALA A 86 -3.39 -35.81 19.41
N ILE A 87 -2.90 -35.73 18.16
CA ILE A 87 -2.58 -36.91 17.34
C ILE A 87 -1.43 -37.70 17.97
N ARG A 88 -0.37 -37.04 18.47
CA ARG A 88 0.74 -37.71 19.17
C ARG A 88 0.29 -38.41 20.46
N ARG A 89 -0.64 -37.83 21.22
CA ARG A 89 -1.17 -38.43 22.45
C ARG A 89 -2.01 -39.67 22.13
N TRP A 90 -2.91 -39.57 21.15
CA TRP A 90 -3.68 -40.71 20.65
C TRP A 90 -2.80 -41.85 20.13
N LYS A 91 -1.75 -41.53 19.37
CA LYS A 91 -0.80 -42.53 18.83
C LYS A 91 0.07 -43.19 19.92
N ARG A 92 0.28 -42.51 21.04
CA ARG A 92 1.00 -43.05 22.21
C ARG A 92 0.10 -43.85 23.15
N GLY A 93 -1.21 -43.91 22.90
CA GLY A 93 -2.14 -44.68 23.71
C GLY A 93 -2.39 -44.07 25.10
N ASP A 94 -2.04 -42.79 25.30
CA ASP A 94 -2.41 -42.04 26.51
C ASP A 94 -3.91 -41.76 26.44
N ARG A 95 -4.68 -42.76 26.88
CA ARG A 95 -6.08 -42.62 27.23
C ARG A 95 -6.05 -42.05 28.65
N ASP A 96 -6.48 -40.79 28.79
CA ASP A 96 -6.56 -40.09 30.07
C ASP A 96 -7.11 -41.06 31.15
N GLY A 97 -6.33 -41.24 32.22
CA GLY A 97 -6.82 -41.82 33.47
C GLY A 97 -7.57 -40.77 34.27
#